data_AF-A0A8T7ADB2-F1
#
_entry.id   AF-A0A8T7ADB2-F1
#
_cell.length_a   1.000
_cell.length_b   1.000
_cell.length_c   1.000
_cell.angle_alpha   90.00
_cell.angle_beta   90.00
_cell.angle_gamma   90.00
#
_symmetry.space_group_name_H-M   'P 1'
#
loop_
_entity.id
_entity.type
_entity.pdbx_description
1 polymer ?
#
loop_
_entity_poly.entity_id
_entity_poly.type
_entity_poly.pdbx_seq_one_letter_code
_entity_poly.pdbx_strand_id
1 'polypeptide(L)'
;MATFAKGITSMPEIIRVFFQALFVCAVSISLIGCAQIIEKPLLNFSDSLAASVLDQNDPELVREGAPAFLLLTEGFIRQSPDNEPLRSSAAQMYSLYTAAFINDPERTKKLSDTAYTHGEKAFCLSLKISPCNLNGMDFDTFTKHVSIAKLENIDALAAAATSWLVWIRANSDDWSAIAQLPKAELVLTRIVELQDDYGDGSIKMYLGILNTLRPPALGGKPDLAKRYFEEAIALSKGNNLSAKVEYAKSYARTLYDRELHDKLLNEVLQSETIANSFTMSNTLAKEEAKQLLESADDYF
;
A
#
# COMPACT_ATOMS: atom_id res chain seq x y z
N MET A 1 46.87 35.00 -10.10
CA MET A 1 47.44 33.84 -9.36
C MET A 1 48.83 34.07 -8.77
N ALA A 2 49.71 34.91 -9.35
CA ALA A 2 51.08 35.09 -8.83
C ALA A 2 51.22 35.94 -7.54
N THR A 3 50.25 36.78 -7.21
CA THR A 3 50.28 37.64 -6.00
C THR A 3 49.76 36.98 -4.73
N PHE A 4 48.94 35.92 -4.84
CA PHE A 4 48.43 35.18 -3.67
C PHE A 4 49.47 34.21 -3.10
N ALA A 5 50.39 33.71 -3.93
CA ALA A 5 51.43 32.76 -3.51
C ALA A 5 52.55 33.38 -2.65
N LYS A 6 52.81 34.68 -2.78
CA LYS A 6 53.88 35.38 -2.02
C LYS A 6 53.55 35.66 -0.55
N GLY A 7 52.26 35.70 -0.18
CA GLY A 7 51.83 35.93 1.21
C GLY A 7 51.94 34.70 2.12
N ILE A 8 52.00 33.50 1.55
CA ILE A 8 51.99 32.22 2.29
C ILE A 8 53.38 31.87 2.82
N THR A 9 54.46 32.42 2.23
CA THR A 9 55.84 32.12 2.60
C THR A 9 56.41 32.97 3.74
N SER A 10 55.72 34.03 4.17
CA SER A 10 56.17 34.94 5.24
C SER A 10 55.43 34.75 6.57
N MET A 11 54.57 33.73 6.69
CA MET A 11 53.83 33.43 7.90
C MET A 11 54.60 32.43 8.79
N PRO A 12 54.50 32.54 10.13
CA PRO A 12 55.06 31.55 11.06
C PRO A 12 54.58 30.14 10.71
N GLU A 13 55.46 29.13 10.78
CA GLU A 13 55.14 27.74 10.40
C GLU A 13 53.86 27.20 11.04
N ILE A 14 53.60 27.59 12.28
CA ILE A 14 52.39 27.22 13.04
C ILE A 14 51.11 27.62 12.31
N ILE A 15 51.08 28.81 11.71
CA ILE A 15 49.89 29.30 11.01
C ILE A 15 49.70 28.57 9.67
N ARG A 16 50.82 28.19 9.02
CA ARG A 16 50.80 27.45 7.76
C ARG A 16 50.29 26.02 7.94
N VAL A 17 50.72 25.35 9.01
CA VAL A 17 50.21 24.01 9.40
C VAL A 17 48.73 24.09 9.77
N PHE A 18 48.30 25.14 10.48
CA PHE A 18 46.89 25.32 10.83
C PHE A 18 45.99 25.48 9.60
N PHE A 19 46.39 26.31 8.62
CA PHE A 19 45.64 26.46 7.36
C PHE A 19 45.64 25.19 6.50
N GLN A 20 46.74 24.44 6.47
CA GLN A 20 46.79 23.15 5.77
C GLN A 20 45.89 22.11 6.43
N ALA A 21 45.87 22.02 7.76
CA ALA A 21 44.97 21.14 8.50
C ALA A 21 43.50 21.54 8.30
N LEU A 22 43.19 22.84 8.28
CA LEU A 22 41.84 23.35 8.03
C LEU A 22 41.38 23.04 6.60
N PHE A 23 42.28 23.13 5.62
CA PHE A 23 42.00 22.76 4.22
C PHE A 23 41.78 21.26 4.06
N VAL A 24 42.61 20.41 4.70
CA VAL A 24 42.44 18.96 4.69
C VAL A 24 41.14 18.54 5.38
N CYS A 25 40.78 19.15 6.51
CA CYS A 25 39.50 18.92 7.17
C CYS A 25 38.32 19.37 6.29
N ALA A 26 38.39 20.53 5.65
CA ALA A 26 37.34 21.01 4.75
C ALA A 26 37.14 20.09 3.54
N VAL A 27 38.23 19.63 2.91
CA VAL A 27 38.18 18.66 1.80
C VAL A 27 37.62 17.31 2.28
N SER A 28 37.99 16.87 3.49
CA SER A 28 37.48 15.62 4.07
C SER A 28 35.97 15.69 4.37
N ILE A 29 35.47 16.81 4.88
CA ILE A 29 34.04 17.05 5.12
C ILE A 29 33.27 17.13 3.79
N SER A 30 33.89 17.66 2.73
CA SER A 30 33.29 17.76 1.39
C SER A 30 33.07 16.39 0.73
N LEU A 31 33.92 15.41 1.04
CA LEU A 31 33.84 14.06 0.47
C LEU A 31 32.81 13.16 1.18
N ILE A 32 32.42 13.49 2.42
CA ILE A 32 31.43 12.72 3.20
C ILE A 32 29.99 13.19 2.89
N GLY A 33 29.83 14.38 2.29
CA GLY A 33 28.53 15.03 2.09
C GLY A 33 27.62 14.41 1.01
N CYS A 34 28.13 13.70 0.01
CA CYS A 34 27.29 13.26 -1.12
C CYS A 34 26.48 11.98 -0.85
N ALA A 35 26.84 11.16 0.13
CA ALA A 35 26.17 9.87 0.35
C ALA A 35 24.81 10.02 1.06
N GLN A 36 24.64 11.03 1.92
CA GLN A 36 23.39 11.24 2.68
C GLN A 36 22.38 12.20 2.02
N ILE A 37 22.73 12.81 0.88
CA ILE A 37 21.88 13.79 0.18
C ILE A 37 20.93 13.11 -0.84
N ILE A 38 21.18 11.85 -1.21
CA ILE A 38 20.43 11.15 -2.28
C ILE A 38 19.21 10.37 -1.75
N GLU A 39 19.21 9.94 -0.47
CA GLU A 39 18.12 9.11 0.07
C GLU A 39 16.80 9.88 0.25
N LYS A 40 16.84 11.14 0.71
CA LYS A 40 15.62 11.92 0.98
C LYS A 40 14.84 12.31 -0.29
N PRO A 41 15.46 12.76 -1.40
CA PRO A 41 14.76 13.04 -2.64
C PRO A 41 14.08 11.81 -3.26
N LEU A 42 14.68 10.62 -3.11
CA LEU A 42 14.16 9.37 -3.69
C LEU A 42 12.91 8.87 -2.94
N LEU A 43 12.89 8.98 -1.61
CA LEU A 43 11.72 8.63 -0.79
C LEU A 43 10.52 9.52 -1.15
N ASN A 44 10.72 10.83 -1.22
CA ASN A 44 9.68 11.77 -1.62
C ASN A 44 9.15 11.52 -3.05
N PHE A 45 9.98 10.98 -3.93
CA PHE A 45 9.57 10.66 -5.30
C PHE A 45 8.63 9.45 -5.35
N SER A 46 8.93 8.37 -4.62
CA SER A 46 8.09 7.16 -4.62
C SER A 46 6.70 7.44 -4.05
N ASP A 47 6.63 8.18 -2.94
CA ASP A 47 5.37 8.54 -2.30
C ASP A 47 4.56 9.53 -3.15
N SER A 48 5.24 10.53 -3.73
CA SER A 48 4.59 11.49 -4.65
C SER A 48 4.07 10.81 -5.91
N LEU A 49 4.76 9.79 -6.41
CA LEU A 49 4.33 9.03 -7.58
C LEU A 49 3.12 8.16 -7.23
N ALA A 50 3.16 7.44 -6.11
CA ALA A 50 2.02 6.64 -5.64
C ALA A 50 0.76 7.52 -5.48
N ALA A 51 0.89 8.70 -4.86
CA ALA A 51 -0.20 9.67 -4.77
C ALA A 51 -0.70 10.13 -6.16
N SER A 52 0.22 10.45 -7.07
CA SER A 52 -0.14 10.88 -8.44
C SER A 52 -0.86 9.79 -9.23
N VAL A 53 -0.54 8.52 -8.99
CA VAL A 53 -1.24 7.37 -9.59
C VAL A 53 -2.66 7.27 -9.04
N LEU A 54 -2.85 7.41 -7.73
CA LEU A 54 -4.16 7.34 -7.09
C LEU A 54 -5.09 8.50 -7.53
N ASP A 55 -4.53 9.66 -7.81
CA ASP A 55 -5.25 10.84 -8.29
C ASP A 55 -5.40 10.95 -9.81
N GLN A 56 -4.89 9.97 -10.56
CA GLN A 56 -4.99 9.96 -12.01
C GLN A 56 -6.44 9.70 -12.46
N ASN A 57 -6.96 10.55 -13.34
CA ASN A 57 -8.31 10.42 -13.89
C ASN A 57 -8.38 9.56 -15.16
N ASP A 58 -7.23 9.18 -15.72
CA ASP A 58 -7.10 8.26 -16.84
C ASP A 58 -6.46 6.91 -16.37
N PRO A 59 -7.28 5.89 -16.05
CA PRO A 59 -6.76 4.58 -15.68
C PRO A 59 -5.95 3.89 -16.79
N GLU A 60 -6.18 4.20 -18.08
CA GLU A 60 -5.38 3.65 -19.19
C GLU A 60 -3.94 4.15 -19.13
N LEU A 61 -3.76 5.45 -18.88
CA LEU A 61 -2.43 6.02 -18.69
C LEU A 61 -1.67 5.36 -17.54
N VAL A 62 -2.35 5.05 -16.44
CA VAL A 62 -1.75 4.30 -15.32
C VAL A 62 -1.40 2.89 -15.76
N ARG A 63 -2.31 2.18 -16.44
CA ARG A 63 -2.09 0.80 -16.91
C ARG A 63 -0.85 0.70 -17.80
N GLU A 64 -0.65 1.66 -18.70
CA GLU A 64 0.49 1.70 -19.62
C GLU A 64 1.80 2.13 -18.94
N GLY A 65 1.73 3.08 -17.99
CA GLY A 65 2.90 3.64 -17.31
C GLY A 65 3.43 2.79 -16.14
N ALA A 66 2.55 2.15 -15.39
CA ALA A 66 2.89 1.44 -14.16
C ALA A 66 4.01 0.39 -14.33
N PRO A 67 4.07 -0.43 -15.39
CA PRO A 67 5.13 -1.44 -15.55
C PRO A 67 6.55 -0.86 -15.50
N ALA A 68 6.78 0.31 -16.11
CA ALA A 68 8.09 0.95 -16.13
C ALA A 68 8.50 1.40 -14.71
N PHE A 69 7.56 1.96 -13.96
CA PHE A 69 7.79 2.38 -12.58
C PHE A 69 8.02 1.21 -11.64
N LEU A 70 7.28 0.11 -11.78
CA LEU A 70 7.51 -1.11 -11.00
C LEU A 70 8.95 -1.62 -11.18
N LEU A 71 9.45 -1.66 -12.42
CA LEU A 71 10.83 -2.06 -12.71
C LEU A 71 11.86 -1.07 -12.15
N LEU A 72 11.58 0.23 -12.18
CA LEU A 72 12.44 1.25 -11.60
C LEU A 72 12.54 1.09 -10.08
N THR A 73 11.41 0.89 -9.39
CA THR A 73 11.34 0.63 -7.95
C THR A 73 12.15 -0.62 -7.58
N GLU A 74 12.05 -1.70 -8.35
CA GLU A 74 12.90 -2.89 -8.18
C GLU A 74 14.40 -2.57 -8.29
N GLY A 75 14.78 -1.69 -9.21
CA GLY A 75 16.15 -1.21 -9.36
C GLY A 75 16.66 -0.46 -8.12
N PHE A 76 15.81 0.33 -7.47
CA PHE A 76 16.14 0.99 -6.21
C PHE A 76 16.18 0.01 -5.04
N ILE A 77 15.25 -0.95 -4.98
CA ILE A 77 15.23 -1.98 -3.95
C ILE A 77 16.48 -2.84 -4.00
N ARG A 78 16.98 -3.15 -5.20
CA ARG A 78 18.24 -3.88 -5.36
C ARG A 78 19.44 -3.16 -4.73
N GLN A 79 19.42 -1.82 -4.70
CA GLN A 79 20.47 -1.00 -4.09
C GLN A 79 20.30 -0.90 -2.57
N SER A 80 19.05 -0.82 -2.10
CA SER A 80 18.71 -0.67 -0.67
C SER A 80 17.65 -1.70 -0.24
N PRO A 81 18.03 -2.99 -0.11
CA PRO A 81 17.06 -4.09 0.05
C PRO A 81 16.29 -4.08 1.37
N ASP A 82 16.83 -3.42 2.39
CA ASP A 82 16.24 -3.28 3.73
C ASP A 82 15.64 -1.88 3.98
N ASN A 83 15.41 -1.09 2.91
CA ASN A 83 14.68 0.16 3.00
C ASN A 83 13.17 -0.13 3.10
N GLU A 84 12.62 0.01 4.30
CA GLU A 84 11.20 -0.29 4.57
C GLU A 84 10.25 0.56 3.72
N PRO A 85 10.35 1.90 3.68
CA PRO A 85 9.39 2.70 2.92
C PRO A 85 9.34 2.33 1.44
N LEU A 86 10.51 2.02 0.85
CA LEU A 86 10.59 1.58 -0.53
C LEU A 86 9.92 0.21 -0.76
N ARG A 87 10.04 -0.72 0.19
CA ARG A 87 9.31 -2.00 0.18
C ARG A 87 7.80 -1.79 0.33
N SER A 88 7.39 -0.92 1.25
CA SER A 88 5.98 -0.55 1.47
C SER A 88 5.35 0.04 0.21
N SER A 89 6.08 0.94 -0.48
CA SER A 89 5.64 1.55 -1.73
C SER A 89 5.54 0.51 -2.86
N ALA A 90 6.54 -0.37 -3.01
CA ALA A 90 6.50 -1.45 -3.99
C ALA A 90 5.31 -2.40 -3.76
N ALA A 91 5.09 -2.82 -2.52
CA ALA A 91 3.96 -3.69 -2.16
C ALA A 91 2.63 -3.06 -2.59
N GLN A 92 2.41 -1.78 -2.30
CA GLN A 92 1.19 -1.05 -2.68
C GLN A 92 1.06 -0.93 -4.20
N MET A 93 2.12 -0.53 -4.91
CA MET A 93 2.07 -0.34 -6.36
C MET A 93 1.81 -1.67 -7.10
N TYR A 94 2.50 -2.75 -6.72
CA TYR A 94 2.24 -4.07 -7.29
C TYR A 94 0.81 -4.54 -6.97
N SER A 95 0.32 -4.32 -5.76
CA SER A 95 -1.05 -4.68 -5.35
C SER A 95 -2.10 -3.95 -6.19
N LEU A 96 -1.96 -2.62 -6.30
CA LEU A 96 -2.86 -1.78 -7.07
C LEU A 96 -2.87 -2.18 -8.55
N TYR A 97 -1.68 -2.30 -9.15
CA TYR A 97 -1.56 -2.66 -10.56
C TYR A 97 -2.15 -4.04 -10.85
N THR A 98 -1.85 -5.03 -9.99
CA THR A 98 -2.34 -6.40 -10.16
C THR A 98 -3.85 -6.46 -10.02
N ALA A 99 -4.41 -5.82 -8.99
CA ALA A 99 -5.84 -5.86 -8.72
C ALA A 99 -6.67 -5.08 -9.76
N ALA A 100 -6.17 -3.94 -10.26
CA ALA A 100 -6.92 -3.06 -11.15
C ALA A 100 -6.84 -3.46 -12.64
N PHE A 101 -5.71 -4.04 -13.08
CA PHE A 101 -5.41 -4.10 -14.51
C PHE A 101 -5.09 -5.48 -15.08
N ILE A 102 -4.88 -6.49 -14.23
CA ILE A 102 -4.45 -7.82 -14.69
C ILE A 102 -5.59 -8.84 -14.55
N ASN A 103 -6.02 -9.36 -15.69
CA ASN A 103 -7.07 -10.39 -15.78
C ASN A 103 -6.52 -11.80 -16.06
N ASP A 104 -5.27 -11.93 -16.52
CA ASP A 104 -4.63 -13.21 -16.79
C ASP A 104 -4.27 -13.93 -15.47
N PRO A 105 -4.84 -15.11 -15.17
CA PRO A 105 -4.69 -15.74 -13.86
C PRO A 105 -3.25 -16.05 -13.46
N GLU A 106 -2.42 -16.54 -14.40
CA GLU A 106 -1.01 -16.86 -14.12
C GLU A 106 -0.21 -15.60 -13.81
N ARG A 107 -0.43 -14.52 -14.59
CA ARG A 107 0.21 -13.23 -14.35
C ARG A 107 -0.28 -12.57 -13.06
N THR A 108 -1.56 -12.68 -12.72
CA THR A 108 -2.12 -12.19 -11.46
C THR A 108 -1.42 -12.85 -10.28
N LYS A 109 -1.31 -14.19 -10.27
CA LYS A 109 -0.57 -14.93 -9.23
C LYS A 109 0.86 -14.43 -9.11
N LYS A 110 1.60 -14.41 -10.22
CA LYS A 110 3.00 -13.98 -10.25
C LYS A 110 3.23 -12.56 -9.71
N LEU A 111 2.40 -11.59 -10.10
CA LEU A 111 2.56 -10.20 -9.64
C LEU A 111 2.10 -10.02 -8.19
N SER A 112 1.08 -10.76 -7.77
CA SER A 112 0.63 -10.78 -6.38
C SER A 112 1.67 -11.40 -5.44
N ASP A 113 2.43 -12.42 -5.87
CA ASP A 113 3.55 -12.99 -5.12
C ASP A 113 4.64 -11.94 -4.87
N THR A 114 4.96 -11.13 -5.89
CA THR A 114 5.90 -10.02 -5.75
C THR A 114 5.36 -8.96 -4.79
N ALA A 115 4.08 -8.58 -4.89
CA ALA A 115 3.45 -7.65 -3.97
C ALA A 115 3.56 -8.13 -2.52
N TYR A 116 3.17 -9.39 -2.28
CA TYR A 116 3.23 -10.04 -0.98
C TYR A 116 4.66 -10.09 -0.43
N THR A 117 5.65 -10.45 -1.26
CA THR A 117 7.06 -10.51 -0.84
C THR A 117 7.56 -9.15 -0.33
N HIS A 118 7.21 -8.06 -1.02
CA HIS A 118 7.58 -6.72 -0.56
C HIS A 118 6.82 -6.32 0.70
N GLY A 119 5.53 -6.62 0.79
CA GLY A 119 4.71 -6.32 1.95
C GLY A 119 5.16 -7.07 3.20
N GLU A 120 5.46 -8.36 3.06
CA GLU A 120 6.03 -9.21 4.10
C GLU A 120 7.35 -8.65 4.61
N LYS A 121 8.25 -8.27 3.69
CA LYS A 121 9.54 -7.68 4.05
C LYS A 121 9.38 -6.32 4.73
N ALA A 122 8.49 -5.45 4.25
CA ALA A 122 8.18 -4.17 4.88
C ALA A 122 7.67 -4.35 6.32
N PHE A 123 6.73 -5.26 6.53
CA PHE A 123 6.21 -5.61 7.85
C PHE A 123 7.34 -6.04 8.79
N CYS A 124 8.16 -7.01 8.37
CA CYS A 124 9.26 -7.51 9.18
C CYS A 124 10.30 -6.43 9.49
N LEU A 125 10.64 -5.56 8.54
CA LEU A 125 11.58 -4.47 8.77
C LEU A 125 11.02 -3.47 9.78
N SER A 126 9.75 -3.07 9.65
CA SER A 126 9.11 -2.10 10.54
C SER A 126 9.06 -2.59 12.00
N LEU A 127 8.82 -3.90 12.20
CA LEU A 127 8.74 -4.54 13.52
C LEU A 127 10.02 -5.25 13.96
N LYS A 128 11.11 -5.13 13.20
CA LYS A 128 12.43 -5.74 13.46
C LYS A 128 12.36 -7.27 13.68
N ILE A 129 11.57 -7.95 12.85
CA ILE A 129 11.38 -9.40 12.89
C ILE A 129 12.43 -10.08 12.00
N SER A 130 13.14 -11.06 12.56
CA SER A 130 14.12 -11.86 11.82
C SER A 130 14.18 -13.29 12.37
N PRO A 131 14.17 -14.34 11.51
CA PRO A 131 14.00 -14.27 10.06
C PRO A 131 12.58 -13.84 9.67
N CYS A 132 12.44 -13.23 8.49
CA CYS A 132 11.14 -12.84 7.96
C CYS A 132 10.46 -14.03 7.27
N ASN A 133 9.37 -14.52 7.86
CA ASN A 133 8.55 -15.61 7.32
C ASN A 133 7.16 -15.54 7.99
N LEU A 134 6.30 -14.63 7.52
CA LEU A 134 5.00 -14.41 8.14
C LEU A 134 4.02 -15.55 7.81
N ASN A 135 4.12 -16.13 6.61
CA ASN A 135 3.30 -17.27 6.22
C ASN A 135 3.54 -18.49 7.13
N GLY A 136 4.80 -18.86 7.34
CA GLY A 136 5.18 -19.99 8.19
C GLY A 136 5.12 -19.73 9.70
N MET A 137 4.92 -18.48 10.13
CA MET A 137 4.81 -18.13 11.55
C MET A 137 3.50 -18.66 12.14
N ASP A 138 3.56 -19.25 13.33
CA ASP A 138 2.36 -19.65 14.06
C ASP A 138 1.52 -18.43 14.49
N PHE A 139 0.22 -18.62 14.65
CA PHE A 139 -0.71 -17.53 14.88
C PHE A 139 -0.47 -16.79 16.21
N ASP A 140 -0.06 -17.50 17.27
CA ASP A 140 0.19 -16.92 18.58
C ASP A 140 1.44 -16.02 18.57
N THR A 141 2.51 -16.47 17.93
CA THR A 141 3.72 -15.68 17.72
C THR A 141 3.44 -14.47 16.84
N PHE A 142 2.69 -14.65 15.74
CA PHE A 142 2.28 -13.55 14.87
C PHE A 142 1.47 -12.49 15.64
N THR A 143 0.53 -12.92 16.48
CA THR A 143 -0.29 -12.04 17.31
C THR A 143 0.56 -11.19 18.25
N LYS A 144 1.59 -11.77 18.88
CA LYS A 144 2.51 -11.02 19.75
C LYS A 144 3.24 -9.92 18.97
N HIS A 145 3.70 -10.19 17.75
CA HIS A 145 4.35 -9.18 16.92
C HIS A 145 3.40 -8.06 16.50
N VAL A 146 2.17 -8.39 16.08
CA VAL A 146 1.18 -7.37 15.72
C VAL A 146 0.81 -6.50 16.93
N SER A 147 0.70 -7.08 18.12
CA SER A 147 0.30 -6.36 19.34
C SER A 147 1.26 -5.24 19.77
N ILE A 148 2.55 -5.35 19.40
CA ILE A 148 3.56 -4.34 19.74
C ILE A 148 3.69 -3.24 18.68
N ALA A 149 3.03 -3.39 17.52
CA ALA A 149 3.03 -2.39 16.47
C ALA A 149 2.45 -1.07 16.99
N LYS A 150 3.06 0.04 16.58
CA LYS A 150 2.67 1.40 16.96
C LYS A 150 2.26 2.19 15.74
N LEU A 151 1.77 3.41 15.98
CA LEU A 151 1.38 4.34 14.92
C LEU A 151 2.49 4.57 13.89
N GLU A 152 3.77 4.55 14.31
CA GLU A 152 4.92 4.68 13.40
C GLU A 152 5.09 3.52 12.39
N ASN A 153 4.40 2.38 12.61
CA ASN A 153 4.46 1.21 11.72
C ASN A 153 3.26 1.13 10.76
N ILE A 154 2.30 2.06 10.86
CA ILE A 154 0.98 1.91 10.25
C ILE A 154 1.03 1.76 8.72
N ASP A 155 1.93 2.47 8.05
CA ASP A 155 2.09 2.41 6.59
C ASP A 155 2.61 1.04 6.13
N ALA A 156 3.61 0.49 6.83
CA ALA A 156 4.10 -0.86 6.54
C ALA A 156 3.06 -1.94 6.83
N LEU A 157 2.28 -1.77 7.90
CA LEU A 157 1.17 -2.68 8.20
C LEU A 157 0.09 -2.63 7.11
N ALA A 158 -0.26 -1.44 6.63
CA ALA A 158 -1.25 -1.27 5.57
C ALA A 158 -0.75 -1.86 4.24
N ALA A 159 0.50 -1.59 3.86
CA ALA A 159 1.13 -2.16 2.68
C ALA A 159 1.19 -3.69 2.74
N ALA A 160 1.53 -4.25 3.90
CA ALA A 160 1.55 -5.69 4.13
C ALA A 160 0.14 -6.29 4.05
N ALA A 161 -0.84 -5.73 4.76
CA ALA A 161 -2.20 -6.26 4.76
C ALA A 161 -2.83 -6.24 3.37
N THR A 162 -2.72 -5.11 2.65
CA THR A 162 -3.30 -4.97 1.31
C THR A 162 -2.67 -5.91 0.29
N SER A 163 -1.33 -6.02 0.26
CA SER A 163 -0.64 -6.97 -0.62
C SER A 163 -0.95 -8.42 -0.28
N TRP A 164 -1.12 -8.74 1.00
CA TRP A 164 -1.54 -10.06 1.44
C TRP A 164 -2.96 -10.39 0.97
N LEU A 165 -3.91 -9.45 1.05
CA LEU A 165 -5.26 -9.66 0.53
C LEU A 165 -5.29 -9.89 -0.98
N VAL A 166 -4.50 -9.12 -1.74
CA VAL A 166 -4.38 -9.32 -3.20
C VAL A 166 -3.80 -10.70 -3.51
N TRP A 167 -2.77 -11.13 -2.77
CA TRP A 167 -2.19 -12.46 -2.89
C TRP A 167 -3.18 -13.58 -2.56
N ILE A 168 -3.94 -13.46 -1.47
CA ILE A 168 -4.98 -14.44 -1.11
C ILE A 168 -6.04 -14.53 -2.20
N ARG A 169 -6.48 -13.40 -2.75
CA ARG A 169 -7.49 -13.37 -3.83
C ARG A 169 -6.97 -14.05 -5.10
N ALA A 170 -5.73 -13.75 -5.49
CA ALA A 170 -5.08 -14.35 -6.66
C ALA A 170 -4.86 -15.87 -6.51
N ASN A 171 -4.71 -16.35 -5.28
CA ASN A 171 -4.50 -17.76 -4.94
C ASN A 171 -5.73 -18.37 -4.24
N SER A 172 -6.93 -17.90 -4.57
CA SER A 172 -8.18 -18.35 -3.94
C SER A 172 -8.55 -19.81 -4.25
N ASP A 173 -7.85 -20.45 -5.19
CA ASP A 173 -7.91 -21.89 -5.46
C ASP A 173 -7.02 -22.73 -4.53
N ASP A 174 -6.16 -22.11 -3.71
CA ASP A 174 -5.30 -22.77 -2.74
C ASP A 174 -5.81 -22.57 -1.30
N TRP A 175 -6.17 -23.68 -0.65
CA TRP A 175 -6.57 -23.71 0.76
C TRP A 175 -5.50 -23.15 1.71
N SER A 176 -4.22 -23.27 1.37
CA SER A 176 -3.12 -22.74 2.17
C SER A 176 -3.12 -21.21 2.19
N ALA A 177 -3.53 -20.57 1.09
CA ALA A 177 -3.68 -19.13 0.98
C ALA A 177 -4.92 -18.65 1.76
N ILE A 178 -6.06 -19.35 1.61
CA ILE A 178 -7.29 -19.05 2.37
C ILE A 178 -7.03 -19.14 3.89
N ALA A 179 -6.20 -20.08 4.34
CA ALA A 179 -5.85 -20.23 5.75
C ALA A 179 -5.08 -19.02 6.33
N GLN A 180 -4.53 -18.12 5.50
CA GLN A 180 -3.86 -16.90 5.96
C GLN A 180 -4.82 -15.74 6.28
N LEU A 181 -6.11 -15.83 5.89
CA LEU A 181 -7.10 -14.76 6.13
C LEU A 181 -7.13 -14.22 7.57
N PRO A 182 -7.09 -15.06 8.63
CA PRO A 182 -7.10 -14.55 10.01
C PRO A 182 -5.91 -13.65 10.36
N LYS A 183 -4.74 -13.89 9.75
CA LYS A 183 -3.55 -13.04 9.97
C LYS A 183 -3.73 -11.67 9.31
N ALA A 184 -4.24 -11.64 8.08
CA ALA A 184 -4.54 -10.39 7.40
C ALA A 184 -5.61 -9.57 8.16
N GLU A 185 -6.67 -10.23 8.64
CA GLU A 185 -7.72 -9.59 9.47
C GLU A 185 -7.16 -9.00 10.77
N LEU A 186 -6.22 -9.71 11.42
CA LEU A 186 -5.56 -9.23 12.64
C LEU A 186 -4.74 -7.96 12.38
N VAL A 187 -4.01 -7.88 11.27
CA VAL A 187 -3.24 -6.68 10.90
C VAL A 187 -4.18 -5.51 10.61
N LEU A 188 -5.26 -5.72 9.84
CA LEU A 188 -6.25 -4.67 9.55
C LEU A 188 -6.93 -4.15 10.81
N THR A 189 -7.29 -5.05 11.72
CA THR A 189 -7.88 -4.68 13.01
C THR A 189 -6.90 -3.86 13.83
N ARG A 190 -5.62 -4.24 13.85
CA ARG A 190 -4.57 -3.47 14.52
C ARG A 190 -4.43 -2.06 13.94
N ILE A 191 -4.53 -1.89 12.63
CA ILE A 191 -4.50 -0.57 11.99
C ILE A 191 -5.66 0.29 12.51
N VAL A 192 -6.88 -0.24 12.55
CA VAL A 192 -8.06 0.47 13.07
C VAL A 192 -7.91 0.83 14.56
N GLU A 193 -7.32 -0.04 15.38
CA GLU A 193 -7.03 0.26 16.78
C GLU A 193 -6.00 1.39 16.96
N LEU A 194 -5.01 1.47 16.06
CA LEU A 194 -3.97 2.49 16.10
C LEU A 194 -4.48 3.83 15.58
N GLN A 195 -5.26 3.81 14.51
CA GLN A 195 -5.85 4.98 13.88
C GLN A 195 -7.10 4.57 13.10
N ASP A 196 -8.28 4.90 13.64
CA ASP A 196 -9.58 4.47 13.10
C ASP A 196 -9.90 5.02 11.71
N ASP A 197 -9.37 6.20 11.37
CA ASP A 197 -9.58 6.90 10.10
C ASP A 197 -8.48 6.64 9.06
N TYR A 198 -7.52 5.75 9.34
CA TYR A 198 -6.40 5.49 8.42
C TYR A 198 -6.89 5.02 7.04
N GLY A 199 -6.36 5.64 5.99
CA GLY A 199 -6.74 5.35 4.61
C GLY A 199 -8.17 5.75 4.25
N ASP A 200 -8.74 6.73 4.97
CA ASP A 200 -10.07 7.32 4.71
C ASP A 200 -11.17 6.25 4.55
N GLY A 201 -11.18 5.27 5.46
CA GLY A 201 -12.17 4.18 5.48
C GLY A 201 -11.80 2.94 4.66
N SER A 202 -10.70 2.96 3.89
CA SER A 202 -10.28 1.81 3.07
C SER A 202 -9.99 0.54 3.89
N ILE A 203 -9.41 0.69 5.09
CA ILE A 203 -9.15 -0.46 5.98
C ILE A 203 -10.45 -1.10 6.46
N LYS A 204 -11.45 -0.29 6.80
CA LYS A 204 -12.78 -0.79 7.17
C LYS A 204 -13.47 -1.44 5.98
N MET A 205 -13.35 -0.90 4.77
CA MET A 205 -13.86 -1.55 3.55
C MET A 205 -13.29 -2.97 3.41
N TYR A 206 -11.97 -3.16 3.59
CA TYR A 206 -11.36 -4.49 3.54
C TYR A 206 -11.85 -5.42 4.65
N LEU A 207 -12.02 -4.92 5.88
CA LEU A 207 -12.63 -5.70 6.97
C LEU A 207 -14.09 -6.10 6.65
N GLY A 208 -14.83 -5.22 5.97
CA GLY A 208 -16.16 -5.49 5.43
C GLY A 208 -16.14 -6.67 4.47
N ILE A 209 -15.29 -6.61 3.43
CA ILE A 209 -15.11 -7.70 2.45
C ILE A 209 -14.77 -9.01 3.17
N LEU A 210 -13.76 -9.01 4.04
CA LEU A 210 -13.33 -10.22 4.77
C LEU A 210 -14.48 -10.88 5.55
N ASN A 211 -15.29 -10.07 6.22
CA ASN A 211 -16.41 -10.57 7.02
C ASN A 211 -17.61 -11.05 6.18
N THR A 212 -17.61 -10.83 4.86
CA THR A 212 -18.56 -11.45 3.91
C THR A 212 -18.08 -12.78 3.33
N LEU A 213 -16.77 -13.06 3.32
CA LEU A 213 -16.22 -14.26 2.68
C LEU A 213 -16.64 -15.56 3.37
N ARG A 214 -16.97 -15.50 4.66
CA ARG A 214 -17.40 -16.66 5.43
C ARG A 214 -18.93 -16.74 5.42
N PRO A 215 -19.53 -17.82 4.88
CA PRO A 215 -20.98 -18.00 4.95
C PRO A 215 -21.50 -17.97 6.39
N PRO A 216 -22.71 -17.42 6.65
CA PRO A 216 -23.30 -17.40 8.00
C PRO A 216 -23.36 -18.80 8.65
N ALA A 217 -23.67 -19.83 7.86
CA ALA A 217 -23.71 -21.22 8.30
C ALA A 217 -22.36 -21.75 8.83
N LEU A 218 -21.25 -21.09 8.50
CA LEU A 218 -19.88 -21.43 8.94
C LEU A 218 -19.31 -20.40 9.93
N GLY A 219 -20.17 -19.59 10.56
CA GLY A 219 -19.79 -18.56 11.54
C GLY A 219 -19.43 -17.21 10.94
N GLY A 220 -19.92 -16.91 9.73
CA GLY A 220 -19.85 -15.58 9.13
C GLY A 220 -20.58 -14.51 9.96
N LYS A 221 -20.16 -13.25 9.84
CA LYS A 221 -20.70 -12.13 10.61
C LYS A 221 -21.21 -11.03 9.66
N PRO A 222 -22.32 -11.24 8.94
CA PRO A 222 -22.85 -10.27 7.99
C PRO A 222 -23.13 -8.91 8.65
N ASP A 223 -23.70 -8.87 9.85
CA ASP A 223 -23.94 -7.61 10.56
C ASP A 223 -22.64 -6.83 10.88
N LEU A 224 -21.52 -7.54 11.09
CA LEU A 224 -20.23 -6.90 11.28
C LEU A 224 -19.69 -6.37 9.94
N ALA A 225 -19.80 -7.16 8.87
CA ALA A 225 -19.41 -6.73 7.52
C ALA A 225 -20.16 -5.46 7.09
N LYS A 226 -21.49 -5.44 7.28
CA LYS A 226 -22.35 -4.29 7.01
C LYS A 226 -21.87 -3.03 7.74
N ARG A 227 -21.62 -3.13 9.05
CA ARG A 227 -21.13 -1.99 9.84
C ARG A 227 -19.80 -1.47 9.30
N TYR A 228 -18.87 -2.34 8.95
CA TYR A 228 -17.60 -1.92 8.38
C TYR A 228 -17.75 -1.18 7.05
N PHE A 229 -18.65 -1.61 6.15
CA PHE A 229 -18.94 -0.88 4.93
C PHE A 229 -19.56 0.49 5.19
N GLU A 230 -20.55 0.56 6.10
CA GLU A 230 -21.20 1.82 6.47
C GLU A 230 -20.22 2.81 7.10
N GLU A 231 -19.34 2.34 8.00
CA GLU A 231 -18.28 3.15 8.59
C GLU A 231 -17.25 3.60 7.55
N ALA A 232 -16.86 2.73 6.60
CA ALA A 232 -15.94 3.08 5.52
C ALA A 232 -16.50 4.24 4.66
N ILE A 233 -17.76 4.14 4.26
CA ILE A 233 -18.46 5.17 3.48
C ILE A 233 -18.56 6.49 4.28
N ALA A 234 -18.85 6.39 5.59
CA ALA A 234 -18.95 7.56 6.46
C ALA A 234 -17.61 8.28 6.65
N LEU A 235 -16.53 7.53 6.92
CA LEU A 235 -15.18 8.07 7.09
C LEU A 235 -14.69 8.78 5.83
N SER A 236 -14.92 8.18 4.66
CA SER A 236 -14.56 8.80 3.39
C SER A 236 -15.50 9.95 2.98
N LYS A 237 -16.55 10.24 3.77
CA LYS A 237 -17.64 11.17 3.43
C LYS A 237 -18.28 10.86 2.07
N GLY A 238 -18.34 9.58 1.71
CA GLY A 238 -18.83 9.10 0.42
C GLY A 238 -17.85 9.21 -0.76
N ASN A 239 -16.64 9.73 -0.56
CA ASN A 239 -15.65 9.90 -1.64
C ASN A 239 -14.99 8.59 -2.10
N ASN A 240 -14.96 7.54 -1.27
CA ASN A 240 -14.46 6.23 -1.66
C ASN A 240 -15.61 5.42 -2.29
N LEU A 241 -15.78 5.51 -3.61
CA LEU A 241 -16.86 4.82 -4.31
C LEU A 241 -16.66 3.29 -4.31
N SER A 242 -15.42 2.83 -4.23
CA SER A 242 -15.09 1.40 -4.13
C SER A 242 -15.75 0.75 -2.91
N ALA A 243 -15.91 1.48 -1.81
CA ALA A 243 -16.60 0.96 -0.62
C ALA A 243 -18.06 0.61 -0.90
N LYS A 244 -18.77 1.42 -1.71
CA LYS A 244 -20.15 1.13 -2.11
C LYS A 244 -20.23 -0.03 -3.11
N VAL A 245 -19.30 -0.08 -4.07
CA VAL A 245 -19.22 -1.18 -5.05
C VAL A 245 -18.98 -2.50 -4.34
N GLU A 246 -18.00 -2.57 -3.45
CA GLU A 246 -17.70 -3.79 -2.70
C GLU A 246 -18.81 -4.15 -1.72
N TYR A 247 -19.53 -3.16 -1.16
CA TYR A 247 -20.71 -3.45 -0.34
C TYR A 247 -21.83 -4.09 -1.18
N ALA A 248 -22.12 -3.58 -2.38
CA ALA A 248 -23.08 -4.19 -3.28
C ALA A 248 -22.66 -5.60 -3.73
N LYS A 249 -21.40 -5.75 -4.13
CA LYS A 249 -20.84 -6.96 -4.72
C LYS A 249 -20.60 -8.08 -3.71
N SER A 250 -20.03 -7.77 -2.56
CA SER A 250 -19.57 -8.76 -1.58
C SER A 250 -20.64 -9.04 -0.51
N TYR A 251 -21.47 -8.06 -0.14
CA TYR A 251 -22.52 -8.24 0.86
C TYR A 251 -23.91 -8.41 0.24
N ALA A 252 -24.37 -7.44 -0.55
CA ALA A 252 -25.77 -7.42 -0.99
C ALA A 252 -26.09 -8.62 -1.89
N ARG A 253 -25.20 -8.95 -2.83
CA ARG A 253 -25.28 -10.18 -3.63
C ARG A 253 -25.27 -11.44 -2.77
N THR A 254 -24.34 -11.58 -1.82
CA THR A 254 -24.25 -12.75 -0.92
C THR A 254 -25.52 -12.97 -0.09
N LEU A 255 -26.21 -11.90 0.28
CA LEU A 255 -27.47 -11.97 1.02
C LEU A 255 -28.72 -11.88 0.13
N TYR A 256 -28.57 -11.91 -1.19
CA TYR A 256 -29.66 -11.75 -2.16
C TYR A 256 -30.50 -10.46 -1.96
N ASP A 257 -29.87 -9.38 -1.49
CA ASP A 257 -30.48 -8.06 -1.28
C ASP A 257 -30.33 -7.18 -2.54
N ARG A 258 -31.24 -7.38 -3.50
CA ARG A 258 -31.23 -6.65 -4.78
C ARG A 258 -31.48 -5.15 -4.60
N GLU A 259 -32.33 -4.76 -3.66
CA GLU A 259 -32.66 -3.34 -3.43
C GLU A 259 -31.42 -2.57 -2.95
N LEU A 260 -30.68 -3.12 -1.99
CA LEU A 260 -29.43 -2.53 -1.53
C LEU A 260 -28.37 -2.50 -2.63
N HIS A 261 -28.23 -3.59 -3.41
CA HIS A 261 -27.32 -3.67 -4.54
C HIS A 261 -27.56 -2.53 -5.54
N ASP A 262 -28.79 -2.43 -6.06
CA ASP A 262 -29.11 -1.47 -7.11
C ASP A 262 -29.02 -0.02 -6.59
N LYS A 263 -29.41 0.21 -5.34
CA LYS A 263 -29.27 1.53 -4.70
C LYS A 263 -27.81 1.98 -4.65
N LEU A 264 -26.92 1.16 -4.09
CA LEU A 264 -25.50 1.50 -3.92
C LEU A 264 -24.81 1.77 -5.25
N LEU A 265 -25.07 0.93 -6.26
CA LEU A 265 -24.44 1.08 -7.57
C LEU A 265 -24.97 2.30 -8.33
N ASN A 266 -26.26 2.62 -8.25
CA ASN A 266 -26.78 3.85 -8.82
C ASN A 266 -26.21 5.11 -8.16
N GLU A 267 -26.02 5.10 -6.83
CA GLU A 267 -25.32 6.20 -6.14
C GLU A 267 -23.88 6.36 -6.65
N VAL A 268 -23.16 5.25 -6.91
CA VAL A 268 -21.81 5.29 -7.50
C VAL A 268 -21.84 5.94 -8.88
N LEU A 269 -22.77 5.55 -9.76
CA LEU A 269 -22.86 6.12 -11.10
C LEU A 269 -23.16 7.63 -11.11
N GLN A 270 -23.93 8.11 -10.13
CA GLN A 270 -24.30 9.52 -9.98
C GLN A 270 -23.24 10.40 -9.29
N SER A 271 -22.28 9.79 -8.59
CA SER A 271 -21.26 10.52 -7.82
C SER A 271 -20.15 11.11 -8.70
N GLU A 272 -19.44 12.15 -8.26
CA GLU A 272 -18.22 12.61 -8.94
C GLU A 272 -17.07 11.64 -8.70
N THR A 273 -16.18 11.48 -9.69
CA THR A 273 -15.00 10.60 -9.53
C THR A 273 -13.82 11.33 -8.91
N ILE A 274 -13.69 12.64 -9.13
CA ILE A 274 -12.57 13.46 -8.65
C ILE A 274 -12.63 13.57 -7.12
N ALA A 275 -11.68 12.93 -6.45
CA ALA A 275 -11.51 13.00 -5.01
C ALA A 275 -10.05 12.67 -4.65
N ASN A 276 -9.51 13.39 -3.67
CA ASN A 276 -8.13 13.20 -3.21
C ASN A 276 -7.87 11.73 -2.83
N SER A 277 -6.82 11.15 -3.40
CA SER A 277 -6.40 9.74 -3.26
C SER A 277 -7.39 8.69 -3.77
N PHE A 278 -8.52 9.09 -4.36
CA PHE A 278 -9.56 8.16 -4.83
C PHE A 278 -9.89 8.28 -6.31
N THR A 279 -9.43 9.31 -7.02
CA THR A 279 -9.84 9.61 -8.41
C THR A 279 -9.73 8.41 -9.34
N MET A 280 -8.59 7.70 -9.32
CA MET A 280 -8.40 6.51 -10.15
C MET A 280 -9.37 5.38 -9.75
N SER A 281 -9.44 5.08 -8.45
CA SER A 281 -10.31 4.02 -7.94
C SER A 281 -11.79 4.29 -8.18
N ASN A 282 -12.21 5.55 -8.11
CA ASN A 282 -13.58 5.97 -8.36
C ASN A 282 -13.97 5.86 -9.84
N THR A 283 -13.04 6.15 -10.74
CA THR A 283 -13.25 5.94 -12.17
C THR A 283 -13.47 4.46 -12.47
N LEU A 284 -12.62 3.58 -11.91
CA LEU A 284 -12.78 2.13 -12.05
C LEU A 284 -14.07 1.62 -11.37
N ALA A 285 -14.41 2.14 -10.18
CA ALA A 285 -15.62 1.77 -9.45
C ALA A 285 -16.89 2.07 -10.26
N LYS A 286 -16.92 3.15 -11.06
CA LYS A 286 -18.05 3.42 -11.97
C LYS A 286 -18.16 2.41 -13.10
N GLU A 287 -17.04 1.95 -13.64
CA GLU A 287 -17.03 0.91 -14.68
C GLU A 287 -17.55 -0.41 -14.12
N GLU A 288 -17.06 -0.81 -12.94
CA GLU A 288 -17.51 -2.03 -12.25
C GLU A 288 -18.99 -1.92 -11.85
N ALA A 289 -19.46 -0.76 -11.39
CA ALA A 289 -20.87 -0.56 -11.05
C ALA A 289 -21.81 -0.77 -12.24
N LYS A 290 -21.42 -0.33 -13.45
CA LYS A 290 -22.21 -0.59 -14.67
C LYS A 290 -22.30 -2.09 -14.95
N GLN A 291 -21.16 -2.79 -14.91
CA GLN A 291 -21.12 -4.24 -15.16
C GLN A 291 -21.93 -5.04 -14.12
N LEU A 292 -21.89 -4.63 -12.86
CA LEU A 292 -22.66 -5.26 -11.79
C LEU A 292 -24.17 -5.05 -11.94
N LEU A 293 -24.60 -3.88 -12.42
CA LEU A 293 -26.01 -3.62 -12.75
C LEU A 293 -26.45 -4.39 -13.99
N GLU A 294 -25.63 -4.43 -15.04
CA GLU A 294 -25.92 -5.20 -16.27
C GLU A 294 -26.08 -6.70 -16.01
N SER A 295 -25.31 -7.24 -15.07
CA SER A 295 -25.38 -8.66 -14.66
C SER A 295 -26.36 -8.95 -13.52
N ALA A 296 -27.13 -7.96 -13.05
CA ALA A 296 -27.99 -8.12 -11.87
C ALA A 296 -29.10 -9.14 -12.09
N ASP A 297 -29.76 -9.12 -13.26
CA ASP A 297 -30.88 -10.03 -13.57
C ASP A 297 -30.44 -11.50 -13.68
N ASP A 298 -29.20 -11.76 -14.08
CA ASP A 298 -28.66 -13.13 -14.16
C ASP A 298 -28.23 -13.65 -12.78
N TYR A 299 -28.02 -12.76 -11.80
CA TYR A 299 -27.52 -13.12 -10.47
C TYR A 299 -28.63 -13.37 -9.44
N PHE A 300 -29.65 -12.49 -9.39
CA PHE A 300 -30.75 -12.52 -8.41
C PHE A 300 -31.97 -13.30 -8.90
#